data_AF-A0A137R0D7-F1
#
_entry.id   AF-A0A137R0D7-F1
#
_cell.length_a   1.000
_cell.length_b   1.000
_cell.length_c   1.000
_cell.angle_alpha   90.00
_cell.angle_beta   90.00
_cell.angle_gamma   90.00
#
_symmetry.space_group_name_H-M   'P 1'
#
loop_
_entity.id
_entity.type
_entity.pdbx_description
1 polymer ?
#
loop_
_entity_poly.entity_id
_entity_poly.type
_entity_poly.pdbx_seq_one_letter_code
_entity_poly.pdbx_strand_id
1 'polypeptide(L)'
;SGANVKKLNGQFVTIGSNRCVIWPAKARPGIPLCQRCWRWGHSTNTCKSEAIRCPRCSGPHSERHHWEYASCCKGNPKANPPIPPTIADVDCPHVPICSNCHGKHAANDRKCKYWRHRFDANWFSRRRAEK
;
A
#
# COMPACT_ATOMS: atom_id res chain seq x y z
N SER A 1 -13.92 -7.13 16.24
CA SER A 1 -13.82 -7.96 17.45
C SER A 1 -13.01 -7.25 18.52
N GLY A 2 -13.64 -6.80 19.62
CA GLY A 2 -12.95 -6.02 20.67
C GLY A 2 -13.50 -6.23 22.09
N ALA A 3 -14.61 -6.95 22.25
CA ALA A 3 -15.28 -7.15 23.54
C ALA A 3 -14.48 -8.04 24.51
N ASN A 4 -13.65 -8.96 24.01
CA ASN A 4 -12.87 -9.87 24.86
C ASN A 4 -11.53 -9.29 25.36
N VAL A 5 -10.98 -8.25 24.73
CA VAL A 5 -9.68 -7.68 25.11
C VAL A 5 -9.74 -7.01 26.49
N LYS A 6 -10.88 -6.37 26.84
CA LYS A 6 -11.08 -5.78 28.17
C LYS A 6 -11.11 -6.81 29.30
N LYS A 7 -11.58 -8.04 29.02
CA LYS A 7 -11.71 -9.10 30.02
C LYS A 7 -10.37 -9.71 30.46
N LEU A 8 -9.35 -9.63 29.59
CA LEU A 8 -8.05 -10.24 29.82
C LEU A 8 -7.04 -9.30 30.48
N ASN A 9 -7.29 -7.99 30.49
CA ASN A 9 -6.38 -7.03 31.12
C ASN A 9 -6.25 -7.31 32.62
N GLY A 10 -5.02 -7.49 33.11
CA GLY A 10 -4.75 -7.81 34.51
C GLY A 10 -5.01 -9.26 34.89
N GLN A 11 -5.48 -10.11 33.96
CA GLN A 11 -5.58 -11.55 34.20
C GLN A 11 -4.20 -12.23 34.13
N PHE A 12 -4.10 -13.41 34.72
CA PHE A 12 -2.88 -14.20 34.74
C PHE A 12 -2.97 -15.34 33.72
N VAL A 13 -1.87 -15.59 33.03
CA VAL A 13 -1.66 -16.80 32.22
C VAL A 13 -0.44 -17.54 32.75
N THR A 14 -0.51 -18.86 32.76
CA THR A 14 0.61 -19.72 33.15
C THR A 14 1.42 -20.08 31.90
N ILE A 15 2.73 -19.79 31.92
CA ILE A 15 3.67 -20.14 30.85
C ILE A 15 4.77 -20.97 31.50
N GLY A 16 4.77 -22.28 31.26
CA GLY A 16 5.62 -23.22 32.01
C GLY A 16 5.26 -23.20 33.50
N SER A 17 6.25 -22.95 34.36
CA SER A 17 6.07 -22.83 35.81
C SER A 17 5.75 -21.40 36.28
N ASN A 18 5.70 -20.41 35.36
CA ASN A 18 5.60 -19.00 35.70
C ASN A 18 4.19 -18.46 35.49
N ARG A 19 3.71 -17.61 36.41
CA ARG A 19 2.49 -16.82 36.24
C ARG A 19 2.82 -15.44 35.69
N CYS A 20 2.28 -15.11 34.53
CA CYS A 20 2.49 -13.83 33.85
C CYS A 20 1.19 -13.02 33.82
N VAL A 21 1.28 -11.70 34.02
CA VAL A 21 0.13 -10.79 33.90
C VAL A 21 -0.05 -10.37 32.45
N ILE A 22 -1.28 -10.41 31.97
CA ILE A 22 -1.65 -9.93 30.64
C ILE A 22 -1.83 -8.41 30.68
N TRP A 23 -1.01 -7.69 29.92
CA TRP A 23 -1.13 -6.26 29.72
C TRP A 23 -1.55 -5.92 28.28
N PRO A 24 -2.38 -4.88 28.07
CA PRO A 24 -2.72 -4.42 26.74
C PRO A 24 -1.47 -3.88 26.05
N ALA A 25 -1.18 -4.41 24.87
CA ALA A 25 -0.16 -3.84 24.02
C ALA A 25 -0.60 -2.44 23.54
N LYS A 26 0.30 -1.46 23.61
CA LYS A 26 0.07 -0.15 22.99
C LYS A 26 -0.16 -0.36 21.50
N ALA A 27 -1.33 0.01 21.00
CA ALA A 27 -1.62 -0.05 19.58
C ALA A 27 -0.61 0.83 18.83
N ARG A 28 0.17 0.20 17.93
CA ARG A 28 1.01 0.90 16.95
C ARG A 28 0.39 0.63 15.58
N PRO A 29 -0.77 1.24 15.23
CA PRO A 29 -1.52 0.91 14.02
C PRO A 29 -0.75 1.14 12.71
N GLY A 30 0.48 1.67 12.77
CA GLY A 30 1.25 2.05 11.62
C GLY A 30 0.62 3.25 10.92
N ILE A 31 1.37 3.83 10.00
CA ILE A 31 0.83 4.80 9.06
C ILE A 31 0.11 4.01 7.97
N PRO A 32 -1.16 4.29 7.65
CA PRO A 32 -1.88 3.52 6.66
C PRO A 32 -1.40 3.82 5.23
N LEU A 33 -1.43 2.80 4.37
CA LEU A 33 -1.36 2.91 2.92
C LEU A 33 -2.79 2.89 2.35
N CYS A 34 -3.23 4.01 1.78
CA CYS A 34 -4.56 4.11 1.19
C CYS A 34 -4.68 3.19 -0.03
N GLN A 35 -5.68 2.30 -0.06
CA GLN A 35 -5.89 1.37 -1.18
C GLN A 35 -6.59 2.01 -2.39
N ARG A 36 -7.09 3.25 -2.24
CA ARG A 36 -7.72 4.01 -3.33
C ARG A 36 -6.70 4.79 -4.15
N CYS A 37 -5.82 5.55 -3.50
CA CYS A 37 -4.85 6.40 -4.18
C CYS A 37 -3.41 5.89 -4.09
N TRP A 38 -3.17 4.81 -3.33
CA TRP A 38 -1.86 4.22 -3.08
C TRP A 38 -0.82 5.18 -2.48
N ARG A 39 -1.29 6.17 -1.71
CA ARG A 39 -0.44 7.07 -0.94
C ARG A 39 -0.48 6.72 0.54
N TRP A 40 0.66 6.80 1.20
CA TRP A 40 0.73 6.64 2.65
C TRP A 40 0.21 7.89 3.37
N GLY A 41 -0.28 7.71 4.60
CA GLY A 41 -0.61 8.81 5.52
C GLY A 41 -2.09 8.98 5.82
N HIS A 42 -2.99 8.27 5.13
CA HIS A 42 -4.43 8.28 5.38
C HIS A 42 -5.05 6.92 5.04
N SER A 43 -6.19 6.61 5.64
CA SER A 43 -6.93 5.38 5.34
C SER A 43 -7.76 5.53 4.07
N THR A 44 -8.20 4.42 3.50
CA THR A 44 -9.07 4.43 2.32
C THR A 44 -10.35 5.22 2.56
N ASN A 45 -10.92 5.13 3.76
CA ASN A 45 -12.19 5.78 4.12
C ASN A 45 -12.09 7.31 4.21
N THR A 46 -10.91 7.85 4.49
CA THR A 46 -10.67 9.31 4.53
C THR A 46 -10.03 9.85 3.25
N CYS A 47 -9.94 9.02 2.21
CA CYS A 47 -9.33 9.39 0.94
C CYS A 47 -10.25 10.29 0.12
N LYS A 48 -9.72 11.44 -0.31
CA LYS A 48 -10.41 12.42 -1.17
C LYS A 48 -10.20 12.20 -2.68
N SER A 49 -9.49 11.14 -3.08
CA SER A 49 -9.28 10.83 -4.52
C SER A 49 -10.63 10.48 -5.15
N GLU A 50 -10.95 11.05 -6.31
CA GLU A 50 -12.22 10.77 -7.01
C GLU A 50 -12.26 9.37 -7.61
N ALA A 51 -11.12 8.89 -8.12
CA ALA A 51 -10.98 7.56 -8.71
C ALA A 51 -10.04 6.66 -7.89
N ILE A 52 -10.19 5.35 -8.07
CA ILE A 52 -9.15 4.38 -7.73
C ILE A 52 -7.95 4.60 -8.65
N ARG A 53 -6.74 4.40 -8.11
CA ARG A 53 -5.50 4.49 -8.87
C ARG A 53 -4.82 3.13 -8.95
N CYS A 54 -4.08 2.92 -10.02
CA CYS A 54 -3.28 1.72 -10.19
C CYS A 54 -1.99 1.85 -9.37
N PRO A 55 -1.61 0.87 -8.52
CA PRO A 55 -0.36 0.93 -7.76
C PRO A 55 0.88 0.86 -8.66
N ARG A 56 0.75 0.35 -9.90
CA ARG A 56 1.86 0.19 -10.86
C ARG A 56 2.16 1.47 -11.65
N CYS A 57 1.12 2.06 -12.25
CA CYS A 57 1.26 3.20 -13.15
C CYS A 57 0.55 4.48 -12.68
N SER A 58 -0.09 4.48 -11.51
CA SER A 58 -0.86 5.60 -10.95
C SER A 58 -2.07 6.09 -11.78
N GLY A 59 -2.39 5.40 -12.89
CA GLY A 59 -3.54 5.71 -13.75
C GLY A 59 -4.90 5.43 -13.07
N PRO A 60 -6.01 5.99 -13.60
CA PRO A 60 -7.34 5.96 -12.99
C PRO A 60 -8.08 4.62 -13.17
N HIS A 61 -7.44 3.54 -12.75
CA HIS A 61 -7.97 2.17 -12.85
C HIS A 61 -7.40 1.28 -11.73
N SER A 62 -8.00 0.13 -11.50
CA SER A 62 -7.50 -0.84 -10.52
C SER A 62 -6.26 -1.59 -11.05
N GLU A 63 -5.50 -2.26 -10.18
CA GLU A 63 -4.41 -3.15 -10.63
C GLU A 63 -4.94 -4.29 -11.50
N ARG A 64 -6.14 -4.80 -11.20
CA ARG A 64 -6.76 -5.90 -11.96
C ARG A 64 -7.02 -5.53 -13.42
N HIS A 65 -7.46 -4.29 -13.67
CA HIS A 65 -7.74 -3.82 -15.03
C HIS A 65 -6.54 -3.11 -15.67
N HIS A 66 -5.33 -3.36 -15.16
CA HIS A 66 -4.13 -2.70 -15.64
C HIS A 66 -3.87 -2.98 -17.11
N TRP A 67 -4.00 -4.22 -17.55
CA TRP A 67 -3.80 -4.63 -18.94
C TRP A 67 -4.74 -3.93 -19.93
N GLU A 68 -5.98 -3.68 -19.52
CA GLU A 68 -7.02 -3.10 -20.38
C GLU A 68 -6.92 -1.57 -20.50
N TYR A 69 -6.63 -0.89 -19.38
CA TYR A 69 -6.71 0.57 -19.33
C TYR A 69 -5.36 1.29 -19.28
N ALA A 70 -4.26 0.61 -18.93
CA ALA A 70 -2.98 1.27 -18.88
C ALA A 70 -2.50 1.59 -20.31
N SER A 71 -2.18 2.86 -20.56
CA SER A 71 -1.68 3.34 -21.86
C SER A 71 -0.45 2.58 -22.34
N CYS A 72 0.39 2.16 -21.41
CA CYS A 72 1.59 1.36 -21.62
C CYS A 72 1.33 -0.12 -21.96
N CYS A 73 0.10 -0.62 -21.80
CA CYS A 73 -0.26 -2.03 -22.06
C CYS A 73 -1.30 -2.19 -23.17
N LYS A 74 -2.15 -1.18 -23.37
CA LYS A 74 -3.27 -1.21 -24.32
C LYS A 74 -2.84 -1.37 -25.79
N GLY A 75 -1.56 -1.17 -26.09
CA GLY A 75 -1.06 -1.10 -27.46
C GLY A 75 -1.49 0.18 -28.17
N ASN A 76 -1.03 0.34 -29.41
CA ASN A 76 -1.41 1.45 -30.28
C ASN A 76 -1.53 0.95 -31.73
N PRO A 77 -2.74 0.55 -32.18
CA PRO A 77 -2.95 0.08 -33.55
C PRO A 77 -2.76 1.18 -34.60
N LYS A 78 -2.77 2.46 -34.19
CA LYS A 78 -2.55 3.62 -35.08
C LYS A 78 -1.07 4.03 -35.16
N ALA A 79 -0.18 3.40 -34.40
CA ALA A 79 1.26 3.64 -34.52
C ALA A 79 1.79 3.08 -35.84
N ASN A 80 2.93 3.59 -36.30
CA ASN A 80 3.66 3.04 -37.44
C ASN A 80 5.09 2.66 -37.00
N PRO A 81 5.42 1.37 -36.83
CA PRO A 81 4.54 0.20 -36.99
C PRO A 81 3.48 0.08 -35.88
N PRO A 82 2.36 -0.64 -36.11
CA PRO A 82 1.35 -0.88 -35.08
C PRO A 82 1.95 -1.56 -33.84
N ILE A 83 1.62 -1.05 -32.67
CA ILE A 83 2.08 -1.61 -31.39
C ILE A 83 0.97 -2.54 -30.87
N PRO A 84 1.19 -3.86 -30.77
CA PRO A 84 0.18 -4.77 -30.22
C PRO A 84 -0.04 -4.50 -28.73
N PRO A 85 -1.24 -4.76 -28.20
CA PRO A 85 -1.45 -4.80 -26.75
C PRO A 85 -0.55 -5.88 -26.14
N THR A 86 -0.08 -5.64 -24.91
CA THR A 86 0.63 -6.68 -24.18
C THR A 86 -0.37 -7.79 -23.83
N ILE A 87 0.02 -9.04 -24.09
CA ILE A 87 -0.77 -10.22 -23.76
C ILE A 87 -0.99 -10.24 -22.23
N ALA A 88 -2.21 -10.56 -21.80
CA ALA A 88 -2.50 -10.76 -20.38
C ALA A 88 -1.52 -11.80 -19.80
N ASP A 89 -1.04 -11.56 -18.58
CA ASP A 89 -0.11 -12.43 -17.84
C ASP A 89 1.35 -12.46 -18.34
N VAL A 90 1.69 -11.72 -19.39
CA VAL A 90 3.11 -11.38 -19.69
C VAL A 90 3.57 -10.28 -18.74
N ASP A 91 4.85 -10.15 -18.45
CA ASP A 91 5.32 -9.02 -17.64
C ASP A 91 5.08 -7.69 -18.35
N CYS A 92 4.73 -6.70 -17.55
CA CYS A 92 4.40 -5.39 -18.05
C CYS A 92 5.64 -4.72 -18.66
N PRO A 93 5.58 -4.17 -19.89
CA PRO A 93 6.78 -3.67 -20.58
C PRO A 93 7.40 -2.44 -19.91
N HIS A 94 6.69 -1.81 -18.98
CA HIS A 94 7.19 -0.66 -18.24
C HIS A 94 7.52 -1.02 -16.79
N VAL A 95 8.59 -0.42 -16.30
CA VAL A 95 8.97 -0.51 -14.90
C VAL A 95 7.97 0.31 -14.07
N PRO A 96 7.28 -0.28 -13.07
CA PRO A 96 6.40 0.47 -12.19
C PRO A 96 7.13 1.60 -11.47
N ILE A 97 6.47 2.74 -11.28
CA ILE A 97 7.02 3.89 -10.53
C ILE A 97 6.17 4.17 -9.30
N CYS A 98 6.79 4.11 -8.13
CA CYS A 98 6.09 4.27 -6.86
C CYS A 98 5.67 5.71 -6.65
N SER A 99 4.37 5.95 -6.47
CA SER A 99 3.79 7.28 -6.22
C SER A 99 4.23 7.95 -4.91
N ASN A 100 4.93 7.23 -4.03
CA ASN A 100 5.40 7.73 -2.74
C ASN A 100 6.88 8.11 -2.74
N CYS A 101 7.75 7.27 -3.33
CA CYS A 101 9.20 7.49 -3.33
C CYS A 101 9.82 7.65 -4.71
N HIS A 102 9.02 7.57 -5.77
CA HIS A 102 9.44 7.62 -7.18
C HIS A 102 10.49 6.56 -7.55
N GLY A 103 10.55 5.47 -6.78
CA GLY A 103 11.42 4.34 -7.05
C GLY A 103 10.83 3.41 -8.11
N LYS A 104 11.70 2.61 -8.74
CA LYS A 104 11.39 1.58 -9.73
C LYS A 104 10.71 0.35 -9.10
N HIS A 105 9.52 0.54 -8.55
CA HIS A 105 8.65 -0.49 -7.97
C HIS A 105 7.21 0.04 -7.84
N ALA A 106 6.23 -0.85 -7.69
CA ALA A 106 4.83 -0.46 -7.47
C ALA A 106 4.62 0.12 -6.06
N ALA A 107 3.60 0.97 -5.88
CA ALA A 107 3.34 1.65 -4.61
C ALA A 107 2.98 0.70 -3.44
N ASN A 108 2.58 -0.54 -3.73
CA ASN A 108 2.29 -1.61 -2.77
C ASN A 108 3.49 -2.54 -2.50
N ASP A 109 4.67 -2.28 -3.09
CA ASP A 109 5.85 -3.11 -2.89
C ASP A 109 6.48 -2.89 -1.49
N ARG A 110 6.83 -3.99 -0.82
CA ARG A 110 7.51 -4.00 0.47
C ARG A 110 8.95 -3.47 0.40
N LYS A 111 9.53 -3.41 -0.80
CA LYS A 111 10.84 -2.77 -1.05
C LYS A 111 10.78 -1.25 -0.87
N CYS A 112 9.59 -0.64 -0.89
CA CYS A 112 9.44 0.80 -0.74
C CYS A 112 9.96 1.31 0.61
N LYS A 113 10.71 2.43 0.59
CA LYS A 113 11.19 3.07 1.82
C LYS A 113 10.05 3.43 2.79
N TYR A 114 8.89 3.81 2.26
CA TYR A 114 7.70 4.10 3.08
C TYR A 114 7.17 2.85 3.79
N TRP A 115 7.21 1.68 3.15
CA TRP A 115 6.83 0.41 3.78
C TRP A 115 7.76 0.04 4.94
N ARG A 116 9.08 0.25 4.76
CA ARG A 116 10.09 0.00 5.81
C ARG A 116 9.84 0.86 7.05
N HIS A 117 9.43 2.12 6.85
CA HIS A 117 9.12 3.07 7.93
C HIS A 117 7.64 3.12 8.34
N ARG A 118 6.81 2.14 7.95
CA ARG A 118 5.35 2.18 8.22
C ARG A 118 4.98 2.28 9.71
N PHE A 119 5.87 1.93 10.64
CA PHE A 119 5.64 2.07 12.10
C PHE A 119 6.39 3.26 12.74
N ASP A 120 7.02 4.11 11.93
CA ASP A 120 7.81 5.26 12.35
C ASP A 120 7.08 6.57 11.97
N ALA A 121 6.23 7.06 12.88
CA ALA A 121 5.47 8.28 12.69
C ALA A 121 6.36 9.52 12.50
N ASN A 122 7.51 9.57 13.19
CA ASN A 122 8.43 10.70 13.12
C ASN A 122 9.11 10.78 11.74
N TRP A 123 9.44 9.64 11.15
CA TRP A 123 9.92 9.59 9.76
C TRP A 123 8.89 10.17 8.78
N PHE A 124 7.61 9.83 8.95
CA PHE A 124 6.53 10.37 8.11
C PHE A 124 6.28 11.87 8.31
N SER A 125 6.40 12.38 9.53
CA SER A 125 6.27 13.82 9.82
C SER A 125 7.38 14.62 9.14
N ARG A 126 8.63 14.16 9.21
CA ARG A 126 9.78 14.79 8.52
C ARG A 126 9.56 14.86 7.00
N ARG A 127 9.12 13.78 6.38
CA ARG A 127 8.84 13.73 4.93
C ARG A 127 7.68 14.59 4.45
N ARG A 128 6.77 14.98 5.35
CA ARG A 128 5.68 15.92 5.01
C ARG A 128 6.14 17.38 5.06
N ALA A 129 7.12 17.71 5.90
CA ALA A 129 7.70 19.05 5.99
C ALA A 129 8.67 19.38 4.84
N GLU A 130 9.16 18.37 4.12
CA GLU A 130 10.06 18.50 2.96
C GLU A 130 9.33 18.79 1.63
N LYS A 131 7.99 18.84 1.62
CA LYS A 131 7.16 19.07 0.43
C LYS A 131 6.49 20.43 0.50
#